data_AF-A0A2V8C5A6-F1
#
_entry.id   AF-A0A2V8C5A6-F1
#
_cell.length_a   1.000
_cell.length_b   1.000
_cell.length_c   1.000
_cell.angle_alpha   90.00
_cell.angle_beta   90.00
_cell.angle_gamma   90.00
#
_symmetry.space_group_name_H-M   'P 1'
#
loop_
_entity.id
_entity.type
_entity.pdbx_description
1 polymer ?
#
loop_
_entity_poly.entity_id
_entity_poly.type
_entity_poly.pdbx_seq_one_letter_code
_entity_poly.pdbx_strand_id
1 'polypeptide(L)'
;MRRRTLLQWIASTTATLPLHRLRVFAQPRELTPEAVATLHEIAPTVLPASLGAARIGGIVDGFVAWTRGYREGVAMAHGYGHPRLQKTPPSPVPGYVAQLSALAGSARAKGGAWATLDVEARRALLDEAFTKAGVRALPPRPAGQHVIADLMAFYFRSSEANDECYRAMIQREVCRPIAITTRKPQPLR
;
A
#
# COMPACT_ATOMS: atom_id res chain seq x y z
N MET A 1 1.97 -19.17 -63.31
CA MET A 1 2.25 -19.40 -61.87
C MET A 1 1.16 -18.74 -61.03
N ARG A 2 0.45 -19.52 -60.20
CA ARG A 2 -0.84 -19.13 -59.58
C ARG A 2 -0.63 -18.24 -58.34
N ARG A 3 -1.26 -17.06 -58.32
CA ARG A 3 -1.27 -16.08 -57.21
C ARG A 3 -1.86 -16.59 -55.87
N ARG A 4 -2.37 -17.82 -55.84
CA ARG A 4 -3.06 -18.42 -54.67
C ARG A 4 -2.11 -19.13 -53.68
N THR A 5 -0.92 -19.54 -54.10
CA THR A 5 0.01 -20.26 -53.20
C THR A 5 0.74 -19.32 -52.24
N LEU A 6 1.01 -18.06 -52.61
CA LEU A 6 1.74 -17.11 -51.77
C LEU A 6 0.95 -16.68 -50.52
N LEU A 7 -0.37 -16.57 -50.62
CA LEU A 7 -1.25 -16.23 -49.48
C LEU A 7 -1.40 -17.39 -48.48
N GLN A 8 -1.24 -18.64 -48.93
CA GLN A 8 -1.30 -19.81 -48.06
C GLN A 8 -0.08 -19.95 -47.13
N TRP A 9 1.06 -19.36 -47.49
CA TRP A 9 2.27 -19.40 -46.65
C TRP A 9 2.29 -18.34 -45.54
N ILE A 10 1.57 -17.22 -45.72
CA ILE A 10 1.48 -16.16 -44.71
C ILE A 10 0.53 -16.56 -43.57
N ALA A 11 -0.49 -17.40 -43.85
CA ALA A 11 -1.39 -17.91 -42.80
C ALA A 11 -0.73 -18.95 -41.88
N SER A 12 0.34 -19.61 -42.32
CA SER A 12 0.96 -20.73 -41.58
C SER A 12 2.04 -20.29 -40.58
N THR A 13 2.45 -19.02 -40.59
CA THR A 13 3.54 -18.50 -39.73
C THR A 13 3.07 -17.82 -38.45
N THR A 14 1.76 -17.65 -38.24
CA THR A 14 1.20 -17.05 -37.01
C THR A 14 0.81 -18.08 -35.95
N ALA A 15 0.80 -19.39 -36.26
CA ALA A 15 0.32 -20.43 -35.35
C ALA A 15 1.39 -21.08 -34.44
N THR A 16 2.67 -20.68 -34.55
CA THR A 16 3.78 -21.31 -33.79
C THR A 16 4.59 -20.33 -32.95
N LEU A 17 4.13 -19.09 -32.78
CA LEU A 17 4.70 -18.20 -31.78
C LEU A 17 4.12 -18.53 -30.40
N PRO A 18 4.94 -18.95 -29.43
CA PRO A 18 4.46 -19.13 -28.07
C PRO A 18 4.18 -17.72 -27.51
N LEU A 19 2.93 -17.27 -27.62
CA LEU A 19 2.40 -16.09 -26.93
C LEU A 19 2.32 -16.29 -25.40
N HIS A 20 3.11 -17.20 -24.86
CA HIS A 20 3.36 -17.30 -23.44
C HIS A 20 4.24 -16.13 -23.02
N ARG A 21 3.60 -15.08 -22.49
CA ARG A 21 4.17 -13.95 -21.75
C ARG A 21 4.41 -12.64 -22.52
N LEU A 22 3.49 -12.25 -23.41
CA LEU A 22 3.27 -10.82 -23.59
C LEU A 22 2.42 -10.30 -22.41
N ARG A 23 3.05 -10.14 -21.23
CA ARG A 23 2.52 -9.25 -20.19
C ARG A 23 2.81 -7.82 -20.64
N VAL A 24 2.09 -7.35 -21.66
CA VAL A 24 2.07 -5.95 -22.06
C VAL A 24 0.78 -5.34 -21.58
N PHE A 25 0.73 -5.12 -20.27
CA PHE A 25 -0.02 -4.03 -19.70
C PHE A 25 0.97 -3.28 -18.83
N ALA A 26 1.20 -2.00 -19.13
CA ALA A 26 1.95 -1.12 -18.25
C ALA A 26 1.24 -1.16 -16.89
N GLN A 27 1.80 -1.91 -15.94
CA GLN A 27 1.21 -1.98 -14.61
C GLN A 27 1.34 -0.59 -13.98
N PRO A 28 0.28 -0.08 -13.32
CA PRO A 28 0.35 1.22 -12.68
C PRO A 28 1.49 1.19 -11.67
N ARG A 29 2.50 2.02 -11.91
CA ARG A 29 3.64 2.20 -11.01
C ARG A 29 3.30 3.16 -9.87
N GLU A 30 2.21 3.91 -10.02
CA GLU A 30 1.74 4.90 -9.07
C GLU A 30 0.24 4.69 -8.81
N LEU A 31 -0.20 5.09 -7.61
CA LEU A 31 -1.62 5.13 -7.28
C LEU A 31 -2.32 6.16 -8.17
N THR A 32 -3.48 5.82 -8.71
CA THR A 32 -4.27 6.77 -9.51
C THR A 32 -4.82 7.89 -8.63
N PRO A 33 -5.14 9.07 -9.18
CA PRO A 33 -5.74 10.17 -8.41
C PRO A 33 -7.00 9.76 -7.64
N GLU A 34 -7.84 8.92 -8.25
CA GLU A 34 -9.07 8.41 -7.64
C GLU A 34 -8.77 7.46 -6.48
N ALA A 35 -7.73 6.63 -6.62
CA ALA A 35 -7.26 5.75 -5.56
C ALA A 35 -6.72 6.58 -4.37
N VAL A 36 -5.95 7.64 -4.64
CA VAL A 36 -5.45 8.56 -3.61
C VAL A 36 -6.60 9.26 -2.89
N ALA A 37 -7.59 9.78 -3.63
CA ALA A 37 -8.78 10.40 -3.04
C ALA A 37 -9.56 9.41 -2.15
N THR A 38 -9.78 8.19 -2.64
CA THR A 38 -10.43 7.12 -1.88
C THR A 38 -9.65 6.79 -0.60
N LEU A 39 -8.32 6.77 -0.66
CA LEU A 39 -7.48 6.50 0.50
C LEU A 39 -7.60 7.62 1.55
N HIS A 40 -7.64 8.88 1.13
CA HIS A 40 -7.91 10.04 2.00
C HIS A 40 -9.28 9.97 2.67
N GLU A 41 -10.32 9.49 1.97
CA GLU A 41 -11.65 9.28 2.57
C GLU A 41 -11.67 8.15 3.61
N ILE A 42 -10.90 7.08 3.39
CA ILE A 42 -10.88 5.90 4.26
C ILE A 42 -10.00 6.11 5.50
N ALA A 43 -8.89 6.83 5.38
CA ALA A 43 -7.87 6.96 6.44
C ALA A 43 -8.43 7.42 7.81
N PRO A 44 -9.37 8.40 7.89
CA PRO A 44 -9.96 8.81 9.17
C PRO A 44 -10.71 7.69 9.91
N THR A 45 -11.14 6.63 9.23
CA THR A 45 -11.80 5.49 9.86
C THR A 45 -10.82 4.59 10.62
N VAL A 46 -9.56 4.53 10.19
CA VAL A 46 -8.56 3.56 10.70
C VAL A 46 -7.41 4.19 11.48
N LEU A 47 -7.17 5.49 11.31
CA LEU A 47 -6.16 6.23 12.06
C LEU A 47 -6.76 6.90 13.31
N PRO A 48 -5.96 7.14 14.37
CA PRO A 48 -6.45 7.78 15.58
C PRO A 48 -7.05 9.17 15.32
N ALA A 49 -8.27 9.41 15.79
CA ALA A 49 -8.96 10.68 15.62
C ALA A 49 -8.23 11.87 16.29
N SER A 50 -7.40 11.61 17.31
CA SER A 50 -6.59 12.63 18.00
C SER A 50 -5.57 13.32 17.09
N LEU A 51 -5.24 12.73 15.94
CA LEU A 51 -4.33 13.34 14.96
C LEU A 51 -4.96 14.55 14.25
N GLY A 52 -6.29 14.58 14.13
CA GLY A 52 -6.98 15.57 13.32
C GLY A 52 -6.76 15.40 11.81
N ALA A 53 -7.58 16.09 11.02
CA ALA A 53 -7.65 15.88 9.58
C ALA A 53 -6.33 16.20 8.84
N ALA A 54 -5.64 17.28 9.24
CA ALA A 54 -4.41 17.70 8.57
C ALA A 54 -3.28 16.65 8.70
N ARG A 55 -3.08 16.08 9.90
CA ARG A 55 -2.05 15.06 10.12
C ARG A 55 -2.43 13.74 9.46
N ILE A 56 -3.71 13.35 9.50
CA ILE A 56 -4.20 12.19 8.75
C ILE A 56 -3.89 12.34 7.25
N GLY A 57 -4.17 13.50 6.66
CA GLY A 57 -3.83 13.78 5.27
C GLY A 57 -2.33 13.66 4.99
N GLY A 58 -1.49 14.25 5.86
CA GLY A 58 -0.03 14.14 5.75
C GLY A 58 0.50 12.70 5.82
N ILE A 59 -0.10 11.85 6.66
CA ILE A 59 0.23 10.42 6.76
C ILE A 59 -0.12 9.70 5.45
N VAL A 60 -1.29 9.98 4.88
CA VAL A 60 -1.70 9.40 3.60
C VAL A 60 -0.75 9.84 2.50
N ASP A 61 -0.40 11.12 2.42
CA ASP A 61 0.53 11.64 1.41
C ASP A 61 1.93 11.03 1.56
N GLY A 62 2.40 10.85 2.79
CA GLY A 62 3.65 10.15 3.10
C GLY A 62 3.61 8.68 2.65
N PHE A 63 2.50 7.98 2.85
CA PHE A 63 2.30 6.62 2.36
C PHE A 63 2.28 6.56 0.82
N VAL A 64 1.60 7.50 0.17
CA VAL A 64 1.61 7.61 -1.30
C VAL A 64 3.04 7.86 -1.81
N ALA A 65 3.78 8.78 -1.18
CA ALA A 65 5.18 9.02 -1.54
C ALA A 65 6.05 7.76 -1.34
N TRP A 66 5.82 7.00 -0.27
CA TRP A 66 6.47 5.71 -0.04
C TRP A 66 6.17 4.71 -1.18
N THR A 67 4.93 4.63 -1.67
CA THR A 67 4.60 3.75 -2.80
C THR A 67 5.32 4.15 -4.09
N ARG A 68 5.47 5.46 -4.36
CA ARG A 68 6.23 5.97 -5.52
C ARG A 68 7.73 5.67 -5.41
N GLY A 69 8.26 5.71 -4.18
CA GLY A 69 9.66 5.38 -3.89
C GLY A 69 9.95 3.89 -3.81
N TYR A 70 8.94 3.01 -3.95
CA TYR A 70 9.11 1.57 -3.80
C TYR A 70 10.03 1.00 -4.90
N ARG A 71 11.05 0.26 -4.47
CA ARG A 71 12.01 -0.40 -5.38
C ARG A 71 11.79 -1.90 -5.37
N GLU A 72 11.45 -2.46 -6.53
CA GLU A 72 11.25 -3.89 -6.72
C GLU A 72 12.58 -4.64 -6.85
N GLY A 73 12.64 -5.87 -6.33
CA GLY A 73 13.79 -6.76 -6.52
C GLY A 73 15.11 -6.30 -5.91
N VAL A 74 15.12 -5.24 -5.09
CA VAL A 74 16.32 -4.75 -4.41
C VAL A 74 16.62 -5.61 -3.19
N ALA A 75 17.90 -5.79 -2.92
CA ALA A 75 18.37 -6.51 -1.74
C ALA A 75 17.84 -5.83 -0.47
N MET A 76 17.22 -6.61 0.40
CA MET A 76 16.77 -6.16 1.71
C MET A 76 17.89 -6.31 2.74
N ALA A 77 17.91 -5.41 3.73
CA ALA A 77 18.80 -5.56 4.88
C ALA A 77 18.56 -6.93 5.53
N HIS A 78 19.60 -7.75 5.64
CA HIS A 78 19.50 -9.07 6.24
C HIS A 78 19.53 -8.93 7.77
N GLY A 79 18.50 -9.45 8.44
CA GLY A 79 18.56 -9.62 9.89
C GLY A 79 19.51 -10.76 10.25
N TYR A 80 20.02 -10.75 11.49
CA TYR A 80 20.67 -11.93 12.07
C TYR A 80 19.74 -13.16 11.91
N GLY A 81 20.30 -14.31 11.53
CA GLY A 81 19.55 -15.55 11.36
C GLY A 81 18.97 -15.82 9.96
N HIS A 82 19.18 -14.93 8.97
CA HIS A 82 18.77 -15.19 7.58
C HIS A 82 20.00 -15.42 6.69
N PRO A 83 20.38 -16.68 6.40
CA PRO A 83 21.60 -16.99 5.65
C PRO A 83 21.53 -16.62 4.16
N ARG A 84 20.35 -16.27 3.64
CA ARG A 84 20.14 -15.89 2.24
C ARG A 84 19.67 -14.46 2.14
N LEU A 85 20.23 -13.74 1.16
CA LEU A 85 19.82 -12.39 0.81
C LEU A 85 18.38 -12.41 0.29
N GLN A 86 17.48 -11.71 0.99
CA GLN A 86 16.12 -11.51 0.55
C GLN A 86 16.04 -10.28 -0.35
N LYS A 87 15.09 -10.30 -1.30
CA LYS A 87 14.79 -9.18 -2.18
C LYS A 87 13.39 -8.68 -1.92
N THR A 88 13.14 -7.40 -2.20
CA THR A 88 11.79 -6.84 -2.16
C THR A 88 10.89 -7.52 -3.19
N PRO A 89 9.61 -7.80 -2.86
CA PRO A 89 8.64 -8.32 -3.81
C PRO A 89 8.29 -7.29 -4.91
N PRO A 90 7.51 -7.67 -5.93
CA PRO A 90 6.93 -6.73 -6.89
C PRO A 90 6.17 -5.59 -6.20
N SER A 91 5.98 -4.47 -6.91
CA SER A 91 5.26 -3.32 -6.37
C SER A 91 3.83 -3.71 -5.99
N PRO A 92 3.36 -3.30 -4.81
CA PRO A 92 2.01 -3.60 -4.36
C PRO A 92 0.95 -2.69 -5.01
N VAL A 93 1.36 -1.63 -5.73
CA VAL A 93 0.48 -0.58 -6.27
C VAL A 93 -0.67 -1.14 -7.13
N PRO A 94 -0.47 -2.08 -8.06
CA PRO A 94 -1.58 -2.63 -8.84
C PRO A 94 -2.63 -3.32 -7.98
N GLY A 95 -2.20 -4.02 -6.92
CA GLY A 95 -3.10 -4.63 -5.95
C GLY A 95 -3.85 -3.58 -5.14
N TYR A 96 -3.18 -2.52 -4.71
CA TYR A 96 -3.79 -1.42 -3.97
C TYR A 96 -4.87 -0.70 -4.77
N VAL A 97 -4.62 -0.39 -6.05
CA VAL A 97 -5.62 0.25 -6.91
C VAL A 97 -6.88 -0.62 -7.03
N ALA A 98 -6.71 -1.93 -7.24
CA ALA A 98 -7.83 -2.86 -7.30
C ALA A 98 -8.61 -2.93 -5.98
N GLN A 99 -7.90 -2.95 -4.85
CA GLN A 99 -8.51 -2.97 -3.51
C GLN A 99 -9.30 -1.69 -3.20
N LEU A 100 -8.73 -0.52 -3.50
CA LEU A 100 -9.40 0.77 -3.29
C LEU A 100 -10.63 0.92 -4.19
N SER A 101 -10.54 0.52 -5.44
CA SER A 101 -11.69 0.50 -6.36
C SER A 101 -12.79 -0.43 -5.84
N ALA A 102 -12.44 -1.62 -5.33
CA ALA A 102 -13.41 -2.53 -4.73
C ALA A 102 -14.08 -1.95 -3.49
N LEU A 103 -13.33 -1.31 -2.58
CA LEU A 103 -13.88 -0.64 -1.41
C LEU A 103 -14.84 0.50 -1.78
N ALA A 104 -14.45 1.33 -2.75
CA ALA A 104 -15.31 2.39 -3.27
C ALA A 104 -16.57 1.84 -3.95
N GLY A 105 -16.47 0.70 -4.66
CA GLY A 105 -17.61 -0.02 -5.23
C GLY A 105 -18.57 -0.53 -4.16
N SER A 106 -18.05 -1.18 -3.12
CA SER A 106 -18.85 -1.69 -2.00
C SER A 106 -19.52 -0.57 -1.21
N ALA A 107 -18.86 0.58 -1.04
CA ALA A 107 -19.47 1.74 -0.41
C ALA A 107 -20.67 2.27 -1.22
N ARG A 108 -20.51 2.40 -2.55
CA ARG A 108 -21.61 2.81 -3.44
C ARG A 108 -22.78 1.85 -3.38
N ALA A 109 -22.52 0.54 -3.35
CA ALA A 109 -23.56 -0.47 -3.22
C ALA A 109 -24.32 -0.39 -1.88
N LYS A 110 -23.70 0.15 -0.82
CA LYS A 110 -24.33 0.35 0.50
C LYS A 110 -24.99 1.71 0.69
N GLY A 111 -24.95 2.61 -0.30
CA GLY A 111 -25.75 3.84 -0.27
C GLY A 111 -24.99 5.15 -0.51
N GLY A 112 -23.70 5.13 -0.88
CA GLY A 112 -23.02 6.37 -1.26
C GLY A 112 -21.50 6.33 -1.33
N ALA A 113 -20.87 7.50 -1.26
CA ALA A 113 -19.42 7.62 -1.13
C ALA A 113 -18.98 7.16 0.27
N TRP A 114 -17.70 6.78 0.44
CA TRP A 114 -17.21 6.24 1.71
C TRP A 114 -17.46 7.21 2.88
N ALA A 115 -17.19 8.49 2.66
CA ALA A 115 -17.37 9.56 3.64
C ALA A 115 -18.85 9.82 4.03
N THR A 116 -19.83 9.31 3.28
CA THR A 116 -21.26 9.48 3.57
C THR A 116 -21.86 8.34 4.39
N LEU A 117 -21.19 7.18 4.44
CA LEU A 117 -21.63 6.04 5.24
C LEU A 117 -21.49 6.32 6.73
N ASP A 118 -22.32 5.73 7.57
CA ASP A 118 -22.11 5.75 9.01
C ASP A 118 -20.85 4.94 9.40
N VAL A 119 -20.40 5.12 10.65
CA VAL A 119 -19.15 4.51 11.13
C VAL A 119 -19.25 2.98 11.19
N GLU A 120 -20.42 2.42 11.49
CA GLU A 120 -20.62 0.97 11.59
C GLU A 120 -20.57 0.32 10.20
N ALA A 121 -21.21 0.93 9.21
CA ALA A 121 -21.15 0.50 7.82
C ALA A 121 -19.72 0.52 7.26
N ARG A 122 -18.94 1.58 7.56
CA ARG A 122 -17.51 1.65 7.18
C ARG A 122 -16.69 0.54 7.83
N ARG A 123 -16.90 0.28 9.12
CA ARG A 123 -16.21 -0.80 9.85
C ARG A 123 -16.54 -2.16 9.26
N ALA A 124 -17.82 -2.45 9.04
CA ALA A 124 -18.26 -3.72 8.45
C ALA A 124 -17.64 -3.95 7.06
N LEU A 125 -17.54 -2.91 6.22
CA LEU A 125 -16.90 -3.00 4.91
C LEU A 125 -15.39 -3.29 5.02
N LEU A 126 -14.70 -2.67 5.98
CA LEU A 126 -13.28 -2.94 6.23
C LEU A 126 -13.06 -4.34 6.78
N ASP A 127 -13.89 -4.79 7.71
CA ASP A 127 -13.80 -6.13 8.30
C ASP A 127 -13.99 -7.21 7.23
N GLU A 128 -14.96 -7.04 6.33
CA GLU A 128 -15.16 -7.93 5.18
C GLU A 128 -13.93 -7.93 4.26
N ALA A 129 -13.39 -6.75 3.95
CA ALA A 129 -12.21 -6.61 3.09
C ALA A 129 -10.96 -7.25 3.72
N PHE A 130 -10.73 -7.05 5.02
CA PHE A 130 -9.64 -7.69 5.76
C PHE A 130 -9.79 -9.20 5.85
N THR A 131 -11.01 -9.69 6.10
CA THR A 131 -11.32 -11.13 6.11
C THR A 131 -11.01 -11.75 4.75
N LYS A 132 -11.48 -11.13 3.67
CA LYS A 132 -11.22 -11.58 2.29
C LYS A 132 -9.74 -11.55 1.93
N ALA A 133 -9.00 -10.55 2.40
CA ALA A 133 -7.55 -10.43 2.19
C ALA A 133 -6.73 -11.33 3.14
N GLY A 134 -7.36 -11.99 4.12
CA GLY A 134 -6.68 -12.83 5.11
C GLY A 134 -5.82 -12.03 6.10
N VAL A 135 -6.13 -10.75 6.32
CA VAL A 135 -5.41 -9.90 7.27
C VAL A 135 -5.86 -10.24 8.68
N ARG A 136 -4.98 -10.89 9.46
CA ARG A 136 -5.27 -11.29 10.85
C ARG A 136 -4.57 -10.42 11.89
N ALA A 137 -3.49 -9.78 11.51
CA ALA A 137 -2.70 -8.91 12.35
C ALA A 137 -2.04 -7.83 11.48
N LEU A 138 -1.71 -6.71 12.10
CA LEU A 138 -1.00 -5.65 11.41
C LEU A 138 0.42 -6.12 11.04
N PRO A 139 0.82 -6.02 9.77
CA PRO A 139 2.14 -6.48 9.37
C PRO A 139 3.24 -5.60 10.00
N PRO A 140 4.46 -6.14 10.21
CA PRO A 140 5.56 -5.38 10.81
C PRO A 140 6.05 -4.23 9.93
N ARG A 141 5.73 -4.29 8.63
CA ARG A 141 5.99 -3.28 7.59
C ARG A 141 4.93 -3.45 6.50
N PRO A 142 4.67 -2.43 5.67
CA PRO A 142 3.86 -2.58 4.48
C PRO A 142 4.31 -3.81 3.65
N ALA A 143 3.41 -4.77 3.46
CA ALA A 143 3.72 -6.07 2.86
C ALA A 143 3.00 -6.31 1.52
N GLY A 144 2.08 -5.44 1.11
CA GLY A 144 1.31 -5.56 -0.12
C GLY A 144 0.06 -6.42 0.01
N GLN A 145 -0.28 -6.88 1.22
CA GLN A 145 -1.43 -7.76 1.44
C GLN A 145 -2.76 -7.01 1.31
N HIS A 146 -2.86 -5.86 1.97
CA HIS A 146 -4.03 -4.99 1.86
C HIS A 146 -3.64 -3.53 2.12
N VAL A 147 -4.00 -2.65 1.20
CA VAL A 147 -3.64 -1.23 1.22
C VAL A 147 -3.94 -0.53 2.55
N ILE A 148 -5.10 -0.79 3.15
CA ILE A 148 -5.49 -0.15 4.43
C ILE A 148 -4.68 -0.72 5.60
N ALA A 149 -4.40 -2.02 5.61
CA ALA A 149 -3.56 -2.61 6.65
C ALA A 149 -2.12 -2.12 6.53
N ASP A 150 -1.64 -1.91 5.30
CA ASP A 150 -0.31 -1.38 5.03
C ASP A 150 -0.21 0.12 5.36
N LEU A 151 -1.26 0.92 5.14
CA LEU A 151 -1.34 2.30 5.63
C LEU A 151 -1.27 2.35 7.16
N MET A 152 -2.04 1.50 7.84
CA MET A 152 -1.99 1.40 9.30
C MET A 152 -0.60 0.98 9.76
N ALA A 153 0.03 -0.01 9.11
CA ALA A 153 1.39 -0.45 9.45
C ALA A 153 2.41 0.67 9.23
N PHE A 154 2.26 1.42 8.14
CA PHE A 154 3.09 2.59 7.85
C PHE A 154 3.02 3.63 8.97
N TYR A 155 1.81 3.99 9.44
CA TYR A 155 1.65 4.92 10.53
C TYR A 155 2.11 4.36 11.88
N PHE A 156 1.58 3.23 12.33
CA PHE A 156 1.84 2.70 13.68
C PHE A 156 3.29 2.27 13.91
N ARG A 157 4.08 2.11 12.84
CA ARG A 157 5.53 1.86 12.94
C ARG A 157 6.37 3.13 12.82
N SER A 158 5.78 4.28 12.50
CA SER A 158 6.51 5.56 12.40
C SER A 158 7.01 6.06 13.76
N SER A 159 7.98 6.96 13.71
CA SER A 159 8.40 7.75 14.88
C SER A 159 7.25 8.56 15.46
N GLU A 160 6.41 9.17 14.62
CA GLU A 160 5.28 10.00 15.04
C GLU A 160 4.26 9.22 15.90
N ALA A 161 3.89 8.01 15.47
CA ALA A 161 2.97 7.18 16.25
C ALA A 161 3.57 6.74 17.60
N ASN A 162 4.89 6.53 17.64
CA ASN A 162 5.59 6.21 18.89
C ASN A 162 5.57 7.41 19.84
N ASP A 163 5.89 8.58 19.32
CA ASP A 163 5.96 9.82 20.09
C ASP A 163 4.58 10.18 20.68
N GLU A 164 3.51 10.01 19.92
CA GLU A 164 2.14 10.21 20.39
C GLU A 164 1.73 9.22 21.49
N CYS A 165 2.03 7.93 21.30
CA CYS A 165 1.69 6.89 22.27
C CYS A 165 2.30 7.17 23.65
N TYR A 166 3.55 7.65 23.66
CA TYR A 166 4.27 7.97 24.90
C TYR A 166 4.19 9.44 25.34
N ARG A 167 3.54 10.30 24.53
CA ARG A 167 3.51 11.76 24.70
C ARG A 167 4.91 12.37 24.88
N ALA A 168 5.89 11.87 24.14
CA ALA A 168 7.29 12.26 24.25
C ALA A 168 7.99 12.22 22.89
N MET A 169 8.92 13.14 22.63
CA MET A 169 9.71 13.23 21.39
C MET A 169 10.82 12.16 21.38
N ILE A 170 10.45 10.89 21.20
CA ILE A 170 11.38 9.75 21.16
C ILE A 170 12.11 9.73 19.82
N GLN A 171 11.41 10.03 18.73
CA GLN A 171 11.93 10.07 17.37
C GLN A 171 12.66 8.78 17.00
N ARG A 172 11.99 7.64 17.15
CA ARG A 172 12.56 6.28 17.06
C ARG A 172 13.44 6.02 15.84
N GLU A 173 13.14 6.64 14.71
CA GLU A 173 13.85 6.46 13.43
C GLU A 173 14.91 7.55 13.17
N VAL A 174 15.08 8.49 14.11
CA VAL A 174 16.09 9.54 14.07
C VAL A 174 17.21 9.20 15.03
N CYS A 175 18.44 9.09 14.51
CA CYS A 175 19.62 8.84 15.33
C CYS A 175 19.84 10.00 16.31
N ARG A 176 19.88 9.69 17.62
CA ARG A 176 20.25 10.65 18.66
C ARG A 176 21.77 10.62 18.88
N PRO A 177 22.44 11.77 18.99
CA PRO A 177 23.85 11.83 19.38
C PRO A 177 24.09 11.11 20.71
N ILE A 178 25.21 10.38 20.82
CA ILE A 178 25.53 9.57 22.01
C ILE A 178 25.53 10.40 23.32
N ALA A 179 25.91 11.67 23.26
CA ALA A 179 25.93 12.57 24.42
C ALA A 179 24.55 12.82 25.04
N ILE A 180 23.46 12.56 24.31
CA ILE A 180 22.09 12.79 24.78
C ILE A 180 21.27 11.50 24.93
N THR A 181 21.81 10.32 24.62
CA THR A 181 21.06 9.05 24.68
C THR A 181 20.63 8.67 26.10
N THR A 182 21.40 9.08 27.10
CA THR A 182 21.07 8.89 28.52
C THR A 182 20.01 9.87 29.03
N ARG A 183 19.71 10.94 28.28
CA ARG A 183 18.70 11.93 28.66
C ARG A 183 17.31 11.45 28.22
N LYS A 184 16.36 11.51 29.15
CA LYS A 184 14.95 11.25 28.89
C LYS A 184 14.46 12.13 27.71
N PRO A 185 13.66 11.57 26.78
CA PRO A 185 13.01 12.34 25.72
C PRO A 185 12.22 13.53 26.25
N GLN A 186 12.20 14.62 25.50
CA GLN A 186 11.39 15.80 25.84
C GLN A 186 9.89 15.48 25.70
N PRO A 187 9.00 16.16 26.42
CA PRO A 187 7.56 16.04 26.19
C PRO A 187 7.18 16.40 24.76
N LEU A 188 6.16 15.73 24.22
CA LEU A 188 5.59 16.10 22.93
C LEU A 188 4.90 17.47 23.06
N ARG A 189 5.17 18.37 22.12
CA ARG A 189 4.66 19.74 22.10
C ARG A 189 3.32 19.83 21.39
#